data_AF-A0AAV4LW23-F1
#
_entry.id   AF-A0AAV4LW23-F1
#
_cell.length_a   1.000
_cell.length_b   1.000
_cell.length_c   1.000
_cell.angle_alpha   90.00
_cell.angle_beta   90.00
_cell.angle_gamma   90.00
#
_symmetry.space_group_name_H-M   'P 1'
#
loop_
_entity.id
_entity.type
_entity.pdbx_description
1 polymer ?
#
loop_
_entity_poly.entity_id
_entity_poly.type
_entity_poly.pdbx_seq_one_letter_code
_entity_poly.pdbx_strand_id
1 'polypeptide(L)'
;MTSDFALDSKAIERYCKQLEAWQRVQANVESNLRALVILLDKFLLFAGAEEGNSHGHEANVDRLLDSYVGGGADALPDAYEEAVDRLAAIKEFEQSDINAVSPLTANIQANLPGSIALFLQRQSDKMLQIMCEIRAECETFRCVSLPKMEPICDAAIAHINRNSVSLESQFEKAALADAIYRSFTGIVHEINALLELVASLDSYPADRSRIQACIDQISTFKLRRVEEHRAIISSY
;
A
#
# COMPACT_ATOMS: atom_id res chain seq x y z
N MET A 1 -20.26 29.58 33.25
CA MET A 1 -19.54 30.58 32.44
C MET A 1 -19.00 29.88 31.21
N THR A 2 -19.77 29.88 30.11
CA THR A 2 -19.32 29.37 28.82
C THR A 2 -18.64 30.53 28.10
N SER A 3 -17.30 30.53 28.05
CA SER A 3 -16.61 31.39 27.10
C SER A 3 -17.06 30.97 25.71
N ASP A 4 -17.79 31.81 25.00
CA ASP A 4 -18.05 31.60 23.58
C ASP A 4 -16.70 31.61 22.86
N PHE A 5 -16.16 30.43 22.61
CA PHE A 5 -15.01 30.23 21.76
C PHE A 5 -15.47 30.56 20.35
N ALA A 6 -15.25 31.80 19.92
CA ALA A 6 -15.50 32.22 18.56
C ALA A 6 -14.46 31.54 17.65
N LEU A 7 -14.88 31.09 16.47
CA LEU A 7 -13.99 30.77 15.35
C LEU A 7 -13.28 32.05 14.92
N ASP A 8 -12.22 32.40 15.66
CA ASP A 8 -11.37 33.54 15.38
C ASP A 8 -10.25 33.15 14.42
N SER A 9 -9.66 34.15 13.75
CA SER A 9 -8.58 33.94 12.77
C SER A 9 -7.40 33.16 13.36
N LYS A 10 -7.14 33.32 14.67
CA LYS A 10 -6.05 32.62 15.37
C LYS A 10 -6.34 31.14 15.57
N ALA A 11 -7.58 30.75 15.87
CA ALA A 11 -7.99 29.35 15.92
C ALA A 11 -7.91 28.71 14.53
N ILE A 12 -8.35 29.42 13.49
CA ILE A 12 -8.27 28.95 12.10
C ILE A 12 -6.81 28.72 11.68
N GLU A 13 -5.91 29.67 11.97
CA GLU A 13 -4.48 29.52 11.67
C GLU A 13 -3.86 28.31 12.38
N ARG A 14 -4.22 28.07 13.64
CA ARG A 14 -3.78 26.88 14.39
C ARG A 14 -4.31 25.60 13.78
N TYR A 15 -5.56 25.59 13.32
CA TYR A 15 -6.16 24.44 12.64
C TYR A 15 -5.45 24.14 11.32
N CYS A 16 -5.20 25.16 10.50
CA CYS A 16 -4.43 25.04 9.26
C CYS A 16 -3.04 24.42 9.47
N LYS A 17 -2.34 24.80 10.55
CA LYS A 17 -1.05 24.18 10.91
C LYS A 17 -1.16 22.68 11.20
N GLN A 18 -2.27 22.24 11.82
CA GLN A 18 -2.49 20.81 12.04
C GLN A 18 -2.87 20.09 10.74
N LEU A 19 -3.63 20.73 9.84
CA LEU A 19 -3.91 20.18 8.52
C LEU A 19 -2.62 19.99 7.70
N GLU A 20 -1.70 20.95 7.72
CA GLU A 20 -0.40 20.82 7.07
C GLU A 20 0.43 19.69 7.67
N ALA A 21 0.39 19.51 8.99
CA ALA A 21 1.04 18.38 9.64
C ALA A 21 0.42 17.05 9.18
N TRP A 22 -0.90 16.97 9.05
CA TRP A 22 -1.58 15.78 8.53
C TRP A 22 -1.21 15.50 7.08
N GLN A 23 -1.12 16.51 6.23
CA GLN A 23 -0.67 16.34 4.83
C GLN A 23 0.73 15.72 4.73
N ARG A 24 1.65 16.07 5.62
CA ARG A 24 2.97 15.43 5.68
C ARG A 24 2.87 13.97 6.10
N VAL A 25 2.03 13.66 7.09
CA VAL A 25 1.76 12.28 7.51
C VAL A 25 1.17 11.47 6.35
N GLN A 26 0.18 12.00 5.63
CA GLN A 26 -0.41 11.35 4.46
C GLN A 26 0.65 11.03 3.41
N ALA A 27 1.53 11.98 3.07
CA ALA A 27 2.60 11.75 2.09
C ALA A 27 3.57 10.62 2.51
N ASN A 28 3.96 10.60 3.79
CA ASN A 28 4.80 9.54 4.34
C ASN A 28 4.09 8.17 4.28
N VAL A 29 2.83 8.13 4.70
CA VAL A 29 2.01 6.91 4.67
C VAL A 29 1.82 6.40 3.24
N GLU A 30 1.53 7.26 2.26
CA GLU A 30 1.43 6.83 0.85
C GLU A 30 2.73 6.20 0.34
N SER A 31 3.87 6.81 0.63
CA SER A 31 5.17 6.27 0.26
C SER A 31 5.40 4.90 0.89
N ASN A 32 5.04 4.75 2.17
CA ASN A 32 5.17 3.51 2.91
C ASN A 32 4.22 2.42 2.40
N LEU A 33 2.97 2.75 2.09
CA LEU A 33 2.01 1.82 1.48
C LEU A 33 2.51 1.33 0.11
N ARG A 34 3.06 2.21 -0.73
CA ARG A 34 3.68 1.80 -2.00
C ARG A 34 4.88 0.87 -1.79
N ALA A 35 5.71 1.16 -0.78
CA ALA A 35 6.84 0.30 -0.44
C ALA A 35 6.38 -1.10 0.03
N LEU A 36 5.27 -1.20 0.77
CA LEU A 36 4.67 -2.48 1.16
C LEU A 36 4.22 -3.29 -0.07
N VAL A 37 3.57 -2.65 -1.05
CA VAL A 37 3.21 -3.33 -2.32
C VAL A 37 4.44 -3.90 -3.01
N ILE A 38 5.52 -3.12 -3.14
CA ILE A 38 6.77 -3.57 -3.75
C ILE A 38 7.40 -4.74 -2.97
N LEU A 39 7.25 -4.77 -1.65
CA LEU A 39 7.74 -5.90 -0.84
C LEU A 39 6.88 -7.15 -1.05
N LEU A 40 5.56 -7.01 -1.10
CA LEU A 40 4.63 -8.10 -1.39
C LEU A 40 4.84 -8.67 -2.79
N ASP A 41 5.13 -7.85 -3.79
CA ASP A 41 5.51 -8.31 -5.14
C ASP A 41 6.74 -9.22 -5.11
N LYS A 42 7.71 -8.96 -4.21
CA LYS A 42 8.87 -9.85 -4.05
C LYS A 42 8.50 -11.18 -3.42
N PHE A 43 7.51 -11.22 -2.52
CA PHE A 43 6.98 -12.49 -2.02
C PHE A 43 6.32 -13.29 -3.15
N LEU A 44 5.56 -12.63 -4.04
CA LEU A 44 4.96 -13.30 -5.22
C LEU A 44 6.00 -13.97 -6.12
N LEU A 45 7.18 -13.38 -6.30
CA LEU A 45 8.26 -13.96 -7.11
C LEU A 45 8.74 -15.33 -6.60
N PHE A 46 8.57 -15.59 -5.31
CA PHE A 46 9.05 -16.81 -4.65
C PHE A 46 7.94 -17.68 -4.06
N ALA A 47 6.66 -17.28 -4.18
CA ALA A 47 5.52 -18.03 -3.63
C ALA A 47 5.39 -19.46 -4.19
N GLY A 48 5.90 -19.73 -5.40
CA GLY A 48 5.96 -21.08 -5.97
C GLY A 48 7.22 -21.88 -5.62
N ALA A 49 8.20 -21.29 -4.93
CA ALA A 49 9.48 -21.93 -4.64
C ALA A 49 9.39 -23.02 -3.57
N GLU A 50 8.44 -22.93 -2.64
CA GLU A 50 8.26 -23.90 -1.54
C GLU A 50 7.40 -25.11 -1.94
N GLU A 51 6.57 -24.99 -2.99
CA GLU A 51 5.72 -26.07 -3.51
C GLU A 51 6.49 -27.05 -4.43
N GLY A 52 7.71 -26.69 -4.83
CA GLY A 52 8.58 -27.48 -5.71
C GLY A 52 9.29 -28.66 -5.04
N ASN A 53 8.76 -29.23 -3.95
CA ASN A 53 9.39 -30.39 -3.32
C ASN A 53 9.00 -31.69 -4.03
N SER A 54 10.02 -32.31 -4.64
CA SER A 54 10.21 -33.74 -4.87
C SER A 54 9.15 -34.46 -5.71
N HIS A 55 9.31 -34.46 -7.04
CA HIS A 55 9.28 -35.68 -7.90
C HIS A 55 9.22 -35.40 -9.41
N GLY A 56 9.03 -34.15 -9.86
CA GLY A 56 8.94 -33.83 -11.29
C GLY A 56 10.18 -33.18 -11.94
N HIS A 57 11.19 -32.80 -11.15
CA HIS A 57 12.25 -31.89 -11.61
C HIS A 57 13.44 -32.58 -12.30
N GLU A 58 13.74 -33.84 -12.00
CA GLU A 58 14.82 -34.56 -12.67
C GLU A 58 14.50 -34.77 -14.16
N ALA A 59 13.26 -35.13 -14.50
CA ALA A 59 12.87 -35.42 -15.88
C ALA A 59 12.89 -34.19 -16.82
N ASN A 60 12.61 -32.99 -16.32
CA ASN A 60 12.57 -31.78 -17.15
C ASN A 60 13.94 -31.10 -17.31
N VAL A 61 14.81 -31.19 -16.30
CA VAL A 61 16.17 -30.68 -16.38
C VAL A 61 17.04 -31.58 -17.26
N ASP A 62 16.89 -32.91 -17.14
CA ASP A 62 17.56 -33.87 -18.02
C ASP A 62 17.12 -33.68 -19.48
N ARG A 63 15.83 -33.40 -19.73
CA ARG A 63 15.31 -33.18 -21.09
C ARG A 63 15.83 -31.89 -21.73
N LEU A 64 16.08 -30.84 -20.95
CA LEU A 64 16.70 -29.59 -21.41
C LEU A 64 18.20 -29.79 -21.66
N LEU A 65 18.92 -30.47 -20.77
CA LEU A 65 20.33 -30.78 -20.95
C LEU A 65 20.58 -31.74 -22.13
N ASP A 66 19.76 -32.78 -22.29
CA ASP A 66 19.84 -33.72 -23.41
C ASP A 66 19.56 -33.05 -24.77
N SER A 67 18.74 -32.00 -24.79
CA SER A 67 18.49 -31.21 -26.00
C SER A 67 19.69 -30.39 -26.48
N TYR A 68 20.68 -30.14 -25.60
CA TYR A 68 21.95 -29.49 -25.95
C TYR A 68 23.07 -30.48 -26.26
N VAL A 69 22.97 -31.73 -25.80
CA VAL A 69 24.00 -32.77 -26.01
C VAL A 69 23.81 -33.49 -27.35
N GLY A 70 22.60 -33.51 -27.91
CA GLY A 70 22.29 -34.10 -29.20
C GLY A 70 22.40 -33.13 -30.39
N GLY A 71 23.61 -32.69 -30.75
CA GLY A 71 23.78 -31.77 -31.88
C GLY A 71 25.21 -31.64 -32.37
N GLY A 72 25.75 -32.73 -32.93
CA GLY A 72 26.95 -32.66 -33.77
C GLY A 72 26.72 -31.77 -35.00
N ALA A 73 27.79 -31.12 -35.45
CA ALA A 73 27.86 -30.16 -36.55
C ALA A 73 27.03 -30.54 -37.79
N ASP A 74 26.10 -29.66 -38.19
CA ASP A 74 26.02 -29.02 -39.52
C ASP A 74 24.66 -28.35 -39.75
N ALA A 75 24.69 -27.22 -40.48
CA ALA A 75 23.59 -26.50 -41.11
C ALA A 75 22.59 -25.70 -40.23
N LEU A 76 22.75 -24.38 -40.26
CA LEU A 76 21.67 -23.39 -40.13
C LEU A 76 21.43 -22.81 -41.54
N PRO A 77 20.19 -22.81 -42.06
CA PRO A 77 19.39 -21.58 -41.90
C PRO A 77 17.85 -21.76 -41.77
N ASP A 78 17.33 -22.87 -41.24
CA ASP A 78 15.87 -23.04 -40.99
C ASP A 78 15.46 -23.01 -39.49
N ALA A 79 16.42 -22.94 -38.57
CA ALA A 79 16.12 -23.09 -37.14
C ALA A 79 15.49 -21.84 -36.48
N TYR A 80 15.36 -20.72 -37.19
CA TYR A 80 14.76 -19.52 -36.58
C TYR A 80 13.23 -19.58 -36.58
N GLU A 81 12.59 -20.00 -37.68
CA GLU A 81 11.14 -20.25 -37.70
C GLU A 81 10.79 -21.42 -36.78
N GLU A 82 11.58 -22.49 -36.77
CA GLU A 82 11.32 -23.62 -35.87
C GLU A 82 11.55 -23.25 -34.39
N ALA A 83 12.52 -22.38 -34.07
CA ALA A 83 12.70 -21.86 -32.72
C ALA A 83 11.58 -20.89 -32.32
N VAL A 84 11.08 -20.08 -33.26
CA VAL A 84 9.94 -19.17 -33.03
C VAL A 84 8.65 -19.94 -32.84
N ASP A 85 8.40 -21.00 -33.61
CA ASP A 85 7.24 -21.88 -33.47
C ASP A 85 7.32 -22.71 -32.18
N ARG A 86 8.52 -23.15 -31.77
CA ARG A 86 8.73 -23.79 -30.46
C ARG A 86 8.56 -22.80 -29.29
N LEU A 87 9.01 -21.55 -29.45
CA LEU A 87 8.76 -20.48 -28.47
C LEU A 87 7.28 -20.09 -28.41
N ALA A 88 6.57 -20.12 -29.55
CA ALA A 88 5.12 -19.89 -29.62
C ALA A 88 4.36 -21.05 -28.96
N ALA A 89 4.79 -22.30 -29.16
CA ALA A 89 4.25 -23.47 -28.48
C ALA A 89 4.53 -23.45 -26.96
N ILE A 90 5.68 -22.93 -26.53
CA ILE A 90 5.97 -22.67 -25.10
C ILE A 90 5.06 -21.58 -24.56
N LYS A 91 4.78 -20.52 -25.34
CA LYS A 91 3.83 -19.45 -24.98
C LYS A 91 2.37 -19.93 -24.90
N GLU A 92 1.97 -20.88 -25.74
CA GLU A 92 0.66 -21.55 -25.61
C GLU A 92 0.64 -22.50 -24.40
N PHE A 93 1.78 -23.07 -24.02
CA PHE A 93 1.95 -23.80 -22.75
C PHE A 93 2.04 -22.90 -21.52
N GLU A 94 2.28 -21.58 -21.62
CA GLU A 94 2.24 -20.65 -20.48
C GLU A 94 0.83 -20.41 -19.93
N GLN A 95 -0.22 -20.94 -20.58
CA GLN A 95 -1.55 -21.09 -19.96
C GLN A 95 -1.69 -22.37 -19.12
N SER A 96 -0.67 -23.23 -19.08
CA SER A 96 -0.63 -24.48 -18.31
C SER A 96 0.63 -24.53 -17.44
N ASP A 97 0.43 -24.59 -16.12
CA ASP A 97 1.45 -24.64 -15.06
C ASP A 97 2.21 -23.35 -14.74
N ILE A 98 1.43 -22.38 -14.25
CA ILE A 98 1.87 -21.28 -13.39
C ILE A 98 2.51 -21.77 -12.06
N ASN A 99 2.50 -23.09 -11.80
CA ASN A 99 3.13 -23.76 -10.66
C ASN A 99 4.58 -24.22 -10.94
N ALA A 100 5.12 -23.99 -12.13
CA ALA A 100 6.52 -24.30 -12.41
C ALA A 100 7.44 -23.29 -11.70
N VAL A 101 8.27 -23.77 -10.77
CA VAL A 101 9.37 -23.01 -10.17
C VAL A 101 10.20 -22.38 -11.29
N SER A 102 10.33 -21.05 -11.30
CA SER A 102 11.15 -20.34 -12.28
C SER A 102 12.55 -20.96 -12.37
N PRO A 103 13.13 -21.16 -13.58
CA PRO A 103 14.49 -21.71 -13.73
C PRO A 103 15.55 -20.98 -12.88
N LEU A 104 15.36 -19.68 -12.66
CA LEU A 104 16.20 -18.88 -11.78
C LEU A 104 16.04 -19.28 -10.31
N THR A 105 14.81 -19.47 -9.86
CA THR A 105 14.49 -19.92 -8.50
C THR A 105 15.04 -21.31 -8.23
N ALA A 106 14.89 -22.25 -9.18
CA ALA A 106 15.44 -23.58 -9.11
C ALA A 106 16.98 -23.56 -9.06
N ASN A 107 17.63 -22.72 -9.86
CA ASN A 107 19.08 -22.55 -9.84
C ASN A 107 19.58 -22.00 -8.49
N ILE A 108 18.89 -21.01 -7.91
CA ILE A 108 19.23 -20.46 -6.58
C ILE A 108 19.05 -21.52 -5.50
N GLN A 109 17.99 -22.32 -5.55
CA GLN A 109 17.77 -23.41 -4.59
C GLN A 109 18.86 -24.49 -4.66
N ALA A 110 19.26 -24.86 -5.88
CA ALA A 110 20.29 -25.89 -6.09
C ALA A 110 21.69 -25.42 -5.66
N ASN A 111 22.05 -24.16 -5.95
CA ASN A 111 23.40 -23.65 -5.71
C ASN A 111 23.56 -22.93 -4.36
N LEU A 112 22.48 -22.40 -3.78
CA LEU A 112 22.48 -21.57 -2.58
C LEU A 112 21.28 -21.86 -1.67
N PRO A 113 21.17 -23.09 -1.12
CA PRO A 113 20.03 -23.51 -0.31
C PRO A 113 19.80 -22.58 0.89
N GLY A 114 18.54 -22.25 1.16
CA GLY A 114 18.13 -21.33 2.24
C GLY A 114 18.24 -19.85 1.91
N SER A 115 18.84 -19.45 0.78
CA SER A 115 18.99 -18.03 0.43
C SER A 115 17.67 -17.32 0.14
N ILE A 116 16.69 -18.04 -0.43
CA ILE A 116 15.34 -17.51 -0.68
C ILE A 116 14.64 -17.23 0.65
N ALA A 117 14.66 -18.18 1.59
CA ALA A 117 14.07 -18.00 2.91
C ALA A 117 14.71 -16.82 3.67
N LEU A 118 16.04 -16.70 3.65
CA LEU A 118 16.74 -15.56 4.23
C LEU A 118 16.39 -14.23 3.54
N PHE A 119 16.21 -14.24 2.22
CA PHE A 119 15.80 -13.05 1.46
C PHE A 119 14.38 -12.61 1.82
N LEU A 120 13.43 -13.55 1.88
CA LEU A 120 12.04 -13.31 2.26
C LEU A 120 11.92 -12.86 3.71
N GLN A 121 12.69 -13.46 4.63
CA GLN A 121 12.76 -13.00 6.02
C GLN A 121 13.18 -11.54 6.09
N ARG A 122 14.21 -11.13 5.34
CA ARG A 122 14.64 -9.72 5.27
C ARG A 122 13.57 -8.81 4.66
N GLN A 123 12.72 -9.31 3.76
CA GLN A 123 11.58 -8.53 3.27
C GLN A 123 10.49 -8.40 4.34
N SER A 124 10.19 -9.48 5.07
CA SER A 124 9.26 -9.48 6.21
C SER A 124 9.69 -8.50 7.30
N ASP A 125 10.97 -8.50 7.67
CA ASP A 125 11.50 -7.56 8.68
C ASP A 125 11.29 -6.10 8.23
N LYS A 126 11.49 -5.81 6.93
CA LYS A 126 11.21 -4.49 6.35
C LYS A 126 9.72 -4.16 6.32
N MET A 127 8.86 -5.13 5.99
CA MET A 127 7.40 -4.93 6.06
C MET A 127 6.98 -4.58 7.48
N LEU A 128 7.46 -5.32 8.47
CA LEU A 128 7.17 -5.07 9.88
C LEU A 128 7.64 -3.67 10.31
N GLN A 129 8.84 -3.26 9.87
CA GLN A 129 9.34 -1.92 10.14
C GLN A 129 8.40 -0.85 9.54
N ILE A 130 8.04 -0.96 8.26
CA ILE A 130 7.16 0.00 7.59
C ILE A 130 5.76 0.03 8.24
N MET A 131 5.21 -1.13 8.62
CA MET A 131 3.96 -1.24 9.36
C MET A 131 4.04 -0.50 10.70
N CYS A 132 5.14 -0.67 11.44
CA CYS A 132 5.39 0.05 12.68
C CYS A 132 5.50 1.57 12.46
N GLU A 133 6.15 2.01 11.39
CA GLU A 133 6.28 3.43 11.03
C GLU A 133 4.93 4.07 10.72
N ILE A 134 4.09 3.43 9.87
CA ILE A 134 2.73 3.90 9.59
C ILE A 134 1.92 4.02 10.88
N ARG A 135 1.97 2.98 11.72
CA ARG A 135 1.28 2.97 13.01
C ARG A 135 1.76 4.10 13.92
N ALA A 136 3.08 4.29 14.04
CA ALA A 136 3.66 5.32 14.90
C ALA A 136 3.28 6.73 14.45
N GLU A 137 3.30 7.01 13.15
CA GLU A 137 2.88 8.30 12.58
C GLU A 137 1.39 8.58 12.88
N CYS A 138 0.52 7.59 12.63
CA CYS A 138 -0.91 7.70 12.89
C CYS A 138 -1.23 7.90 14.38
N GLU A 139 -0.60 7.10 15.26
CA GLU A 139 -0.75 7.19 16.71
C GLU A 139 -0.23 8.53 17.25
N THR A 140 0.92 8.99 16.75
CA THR A 140 1.49 10.28 17.15
C THR A 140 0.56 11.41 16.78
N PHE A 141 0.04 11.43 15.56
CA PHE A 141 -0.93 12.45 15.14
C PHE A 141 -2.21 12.38 15.98
N ARG A 142 -2.71 11.16 16.25
CA ARG A 142 -3.89 10.93 17.08
C ARG A 142 -3.72 11.43 18.52
N CYS A 143 -2.54 11.23 19.11
CA CYS A 143 -2.30 11.60 20.51
C CYS A 143 -1.89 13.08 20.67
N VAL A 144 -1.23 13.67 19.66
CA VAL A 144 -0.60 15.00 19.80
C VAL A 144 -1.34 16.09 19.04
N SER A 145 -1.87 15.80 17.86
CA SER A 145 -2.47 16.79 16.96
C SER A 145 -3.99 16.81 17.02
N LEU A 146 -4.66 15.65 17.01
CA LEU A 146 -6.13 15.60 17.09
C LEU A 146 -6.71 16.32 18.32
N PRO A 147 -6.17 16.18 19.55
CA PRO A 147 -6.72 16.87 20.72
C PRO A 147 -6.61 18.40 20.63
N LYS A 148 -5.70 18.93 19.78
CA LYS A 148 -5.58 20.37 19.52
C LYS A 148 -6.60 20.86 18.50
N MET A 149 -7.08 19.98 17.62
CA MET A 149 -8.09 20.27 16.59
C MET A 149 -9.51 20.13 17.14
N GLU A 150 -9.74 19.19 18.05
CA GLU A 150 -11.03 18.87 18.67
C GLU A 150 -11.79 20.10 19.22
N PRO A 151 -11.21 20.99 20.05
CA PRO A 151 -11.96 22.14 20.57
C PRO A 151 -12.39 23.13 19.47
N ILE A 152 -11.65 23.19 18.36
CA ILE A 152 -11.99 24.05 17.21
C ILE A 152 -13.14 23.40 16.42
N CYS A 153 -13.13 22.07 16.30
CA CYS A 153 -14.22 21.30 15.72
C CYS A 153 -15.50 21.43 16.56
N ASP A 154 -15.42 21.33 17.89
CA ASP A 154 -16.56 21.50 18.79
C ASP A 154 -17.19 22.89 18.66
N ALA A 155 -16.36 23.94 18.55
CA ALA A 155 -16.83 25.30 18.29
C ALA A 155 -17.51 25.42 16.92
N ALA A 156 -16.99 24.75 15.89
CA ALA A 156 -17.61 24.69 14.57
C ALA A 156 -18.97 23.97 14.60
N ILE A 157 -19.08 22.83 15.30
CA ILE A 157 -20.34 22.11 15.49
C ILE A 157 -21.37 22.97 16.25
N ALA A 158 -20.94 23.65 17.32
CA ALA A 158 -21.80 24.57 18.06
C ALA A 158 -22.30 25.72 17.17
N HIS A 159 -21.45 26.25 16.28
CA HIS A 159 -21.83 27.27 15.31
C HIS A 159 -22.85 26.74 14.28
N ILE A 160 -22.64 25.54 13.73
CA ILE A 160 -23.57 24.88 12.80
C ILE A 160 -24.95 24.70 13.45
N ASN A 161 -24.99 24.20 14.68
CA ASN A 161 -26.24 23.94 15.39
C ASN A 161 -27.01 25.23 15.75
N ARG A 162 -26.31 26.30 16.12
CA ARG A 162 -26.91 27.59 16.51
C ARG A 162 -27.43 28.40 15.32
N ASN A 163 -26.80 28.30 14.15
CA ASN A 163 -27.07 29.17 12.99
C ASN A 163 -27.83 28.48 11.86
N SER A 164 -28.53 27.37 12.14
CA SER A 164 -29.33 26.62 11.18
C SER A 164 -30.56 27.38 10.61
N VAL A 165 -30.81 28.64 11.02
CA VAL A 165 -32.08 29.36 10.76
C VAL A 165 -31.92 30.78 10.17
N SER A 166 -30.73 31.35 9.93
CA SER A 166 -30.65 32.80 9.56
C SER A 166 -29.58 33.28 8.56
N LEU A 167 -30.03 34.14 7.63
CA LEU A 167 -29.40 35.22 6.84
C LEU A 167 -28.01 35.02 6.17
N GLU A 168 -27.91 35.51 4.93
CA GLU A 168 -26.81 35.36 3.96
C GLU A 168 -25.39 35.71 4.48
N SER A 169 -25.23 36.56 5.49
CA SER A 169 -23.91 36.88 6.08
C SER A 169 -23.35 35.77 7.00
N GLN A 170 -24.16 34.79 7.38
CA GLN A 170 -23.74 33.60 8.13
C GLN A 170 -23.32 32.45 7.23
N PHE A 171 -23.56 32.54 5.91
CA PHE A 171 -23.33 31.45 4.96
C PHE A 171 -21.84 31.11 4.84
N GLU A 172 -20.99 32.13 4.79
CA GLU A 172 -19.52 31.99 4.74
C GLU A 172 -18.96 31.31 6.00
N LYS A 173 -19.42 31.74 7.19
CA LYS A 173 -19.01 31.12 8.47
C LYS A 173 -19.58 29.72 8.65
N ALA A 174 -20.76 29.44 8.10
CA ALA A 174 -21.34 28.10 8.09
C ALA A 174 -20.53 27.15 7.18
N ALA A 175 -20.11 27.62 6.00
CA ALA A 175 -19.24 26.85 5.10
C ALA A 175 -17.87 26.54 5.73
N LEU A 176 -17.29 27.53 6.42
CA LEU A 176 -16.05 27.34 7.17
C LEU A 176 -16.21 26.29 8.28
N ALA A 177 -17.28 26.39 9.08
CA ALA A 177 -17.56 25.45 10.15
C ALA A 177 -17.79 24.03 9.62
N ASP A 178 -18.52 23.87 8.51
CA ASP A 178 -18.72 22.58 7.84
C ASP A 178 -17.39 22.00 7.30
N ALA A 179 -16.53 22.83 6.70
CA ALA A 179 -15.21 22.39 6.23
C ALA A 179 -14.31 21.91 7.39
N ILE A 180 -14.31 22.60 8.53
CA ILE A 180 -13.59 22.19 9.74
C ILE A 180 -14.15 20.85 10.24
N TYR A 181 -15.47 20.72 10.37
CA TYR A 181 -16.09 19.48 10.82
C TYR A 181 -15.78 18.28 9.90
N ARG A 182 -15.93 18.45 8.58
CA ARG A 182 -15.67 17.39 7.60
C ARG A 182 -14.20 16.99 7.53
N SER A 183 -13.29 17.96 7.62
CA SER A 183 -11.86 17.66 7.65
C SER A 183 -11.46 16.92 8.92
N PHE A 184 -11.94 17.35 10.09
CA PHE A 184 -11.64 16.67 11.36
C PHE A 184 -12.15 15.23 11.37
N THR A 185 -13.43 15.03 11.05
CA THR A 185 -14.03 13.68 11.00
C THR A 185 -13.39 12.81 9.93
N GLY A 186 -13.01 13.38 8.79
CA GLY A 186 -12.26 12.70 7.74
C GLY A 186 -10.90 12.19 8.24
N ILE A 187 -10.13 13.03 8.93
CA ILE A 187 -8.82 12.65 9.49
C ILE A 187 -8.96 11.53 10.53
N VAL A 188 -9.92 11.65 11.45
CA VAL A 188 -10.18 10.61 12.46
C VAL A 188 -10.50 9.27 11.80
N HIS A 189 -11.37 9.28 10.79
CA HIS A 189 -11.72 8.07 10.05
C HIS A 189 -10.53 7.47 9.31
N GLU A 190 -9.72 8.30 8.65
CA GLU A 190 -8.50 7.85 7.94
C GLU A 190 -7.49 7.21 8.88
N ILE A 191 -7.23 7.82 10.04
CA ILE A 191 -6.32 7.26 11.04
C ILE A 191 -6.78 5.87 11.47
N ASN A 192 -8.06 5.71 11.78
CA ASN A 192 -8.58 4.41 12.20
C ASN A 192 -8.50 3.38 11.07
N ALA A 193 -8.87 3.76 9.85
CA ALA A 193 -8.79 2.88 8.68
C ALA A 193 -7.35 2.45 8.37
N LEU A 194 -6.36 3.35 8.53
CA LEU A 194 -4.94 3.03 8.38
C LEU A 194 -4.46 2.06 9.46
N LEU A 195 -4.85 2.27 10.71
CA LEU A 195 -4.49 1.38 11.82
C LEU A 195 -5.10 -0.01 11.65
N GLU A 196 -6.35 -0.09 11.18
CA GLU A 196 -7.03 -1.36 10.86
C GLU A 196 -6.37 -2.06 9.68
N LEU A 197 -6.05 -1.34 8.61
CA LEU A 197 -5.31 -1.88 7.46
C LEU A 197 -3.99 -2.49 7.92
N VAL A 198 -3.17 -1.74 8.65
CA VAL A 198 -1.88 -2.24 9.16
C VAL A 198 -2.05 -3.44 10.10
N ALA A 199 -3.09 -3.46 10.94
CA ALA A 199 -3.34 -4.59 11.84
C ALA A 199 -3.79 -5.86 11.08
N SER A 200 -4.37 -5.71 9.89
CA SER A 200 -4.83 -6.83 9.05
C SER A 200 -3.74 -7.45 8.17
N LEU A 201 -2.63 -6.73 7.95
CA LEU A 201 -1.53 -7.19 7.11
C LEU A 201 -0.69 -8.26 7.83
N ASP A 202 -0.37 -9.33 7.09
CA ASP A 202 0.61 -10.32 7.50
C ASP A 202 2.01 -9.86 7.03
N SER A 203 2.99 -9.85 7.94
CA SER A 203 4.37 -9.48 7.60
C SER A 203 5.11 -10.61 6.87
N TYR A 204 4.61 -11.84 6.96
CA TYR A 204 5.16 -13.00 6.23
C TYR A 204 4.03 -13.79 5.55
N PRO A 205 3.42 -13.25 4.48
CA PRO A 205 2.35 -13.94 3.78
C PRO A 205 2.92 -15.09 2.94
N ALA A 206 2.58 -16.34 3.31
CA ALA A 206 3.07 -17.54 2.62
C ALA A 206 2.28 -17.87 1.34
N ASP A 207 0.98 -17.59 1.32
CA ASP A 207 0.09 -18.03 0.23
C ASP A 207 -0.06 -16.95 -0.84
N ARG A 208 0.08 -17.31 -2.12
CA ARG A 208 -0.08 -16.39 -3.26
C ARG A 208 -1.40 -15.61 -3.24
N SER A 209 -2.50 -16.29 -2.92
CA SER A 209 -3.83 -15.67 -2.83
C SER A 209 -3.90 -14.62 -1.72
N ARG A 210 -3.22 -14.84 -0.59
CA ARG A 210 -3.15 -13.91 0.53
C ARG A 210 -2.24 -12.74 0.23
N ILE A 211 -1.11 -12.97 -0.45
CA ILE A 211 -0.23 -11.90 -0.92
C ILE A 211 -1.00 -10.97 -1.87
N GLN A 212 -1.72 -11.53 -2.85
CA GLN A 212 -2.53 -10.74 -3.78
C GLN A 212 -3.65 -9.97 -3.06
N ALA A 213 -4.35 -10.61 -2.12
CA ALA A 213 -5.37 -9.94 -1.32
C ALA A 213 -4.79 -8.75 -0.52
N CYS A 214 -3.57 -8.87 0.03
CA CYS A 214 -2.90 -7.77 0.70
C CYS A 214 -2.55 -6.63 -0.27
N ILE A 215 -2.03 -6.95 -1.46
CA ILE A 215 -1.75 -5.96 -2.51
C ILE A 215 -3.02 -5.21 -2.92
N ASP A 216 -4.12 -5.93 -3.12
CA ASP A 216 -5.41 -5.36 -3.53
C ASP A 216 -5.97 -4.45 -2.43
N GLN A 217 -5.90 -4.88 -1.15
CA GLN A 217 -6.30 -4.06 -0.01
C GLN A 217 -5.51 -2.76 0.08
N ILE A 218 -4.18 -2.82 -0.05
CA ILE A 218 -3.33 -1.63 -0.01
C ILE A 218 -3.58 -0.71 -1.22
N SER A 219 -3.71 -1.28 -2.41
CA SER A 219 -3.86 -0.52 -3.67
C SER A 219 -5.22 0.14 -3.80
N THR A 220 -6.25 -0.42 -3.16
CA THR A 220 -7.60 0.17 -3.12
C THR A 220 -7.76 1.20 -2.02
N PHE A 221 -6.85 1.25 -1.04
CA PHE A 221 -6.85 2.25 0.01
C PHE A 221 -6.58 3.64 -0.54
N LYS A 222 -7.52 4.56 -0.36
CA LYS A 222 -7.42 5.95 -0.85
C LYS A 222 -7.51 6.92 0.31
N LEU A 223 -6.44 7.68 0.51
CA LEU A 223 -6.45 8.85 1.40
C LEU A 223 -7.25 9.98 0.76
N ARG A 224 -8.03 10.72 1.55
CA ARG A 224 -8.74 11.90 1.04
C ARG A 224 -7.77 13.06 0.92
N ARG A 225 -7.99 13.87 -0.11
CA ARG A 225 -7.23 15.09 -0.35
C ARG A 225 -7.68 16.17 0.62
N VAL A 226 -6.89 16.39 1.67
CA VAL A 226 -7.15 17.44 2.67
C VAL A 226 -7.02 18.85 2.08
N GLU A 227 -6.37 18.98 0.91
CA GLU A 227 -6.24 20.24 0.16
C GLU A 227 -7.58 20.90 -0.18
N GLU A 228 -8.62 20.10 -0.46
CA GLU A 228 -9.95 20.61 -0.82
C GLU A 228 -10.59 21.36 0.36
N HIS A 229 -10.43 20.81 1.57
CA HIS A 229 -10.91 21.46 2.79
C HIS A 229 -10.01 22.61 3.24
N ARG A 230 -8.68 22.48 3.05
CA ARG A 230 -7.74 23.55 3.37
C ARG A 230 -7.97 24.79 2.52
N ALA A 231 -8.27 24.66 1.23
CA ALA A 231 -8.56 25.80 0.36
C ALA A 231 -9.71 26.66 0.91
N ILE A 232 -10.80 26.01 1.33
CA ILE A 232 -11.96 26.67 1.93
C ILE A 232 -11.63 27.29 3.29
N ILE A 233 -10.81 26.63 4.10
CA ILE A 233 -10.45 27.13 5.44
C ILE A 233 -9.45 28.28 5.36
N SER A 234 -8.52 28.25 4.40
CA SER A 234 -7.45 29.23 4.24
C SER A 234 -7.89 30.53 3.53
N SER A 235 -9.09 30.57 2.96
CA SER A 235 -9.65 31.78 2.33
C SER A 235 -10.29 32.74 3.33
N TYR A 236 -10.29 32.42 4.63
CA TYR A 236 -10.87 33.19 5.74
C TYR A 236 -9.83 33.52 6.80
#